data_AF-D2RRP3-F1
#
_entry.id   AF-D2RRP3-F1
#
_cell.length_a   1.000
_cell.length_b   1.000
_cell.length_c   1.000
_cell.angle_alpha   90.00
_cell.angle_beta   90.00
_cell.angle_gamma   90.00
#
_symmetry.space_group_name_H-M   'P 1'
#
loop_
_entity.id
_entity.type
_entity.pdbx_description
1 polymer ?
#
loop_
_entity_poly.entity_id
_entity_poly.type
_entity_poly.pdbx_seq_one_letter_code
_entity_poly.pdbx_strand_id
1 'polypeptide(L)'
;MTSHDVTLEWADGSTQTVAVAENESVLDAAQRAGARLPYDCRKGTCITCVGRLLALEGEDAESAEGGSEQPPDPADVFTYRRSPAALTDQEQADGYVLLCVAHPQSDCRIEVGPRVRAEVGDSPWA
;
A
#
# COMPACT_ATOMS: atom_id res chain seq x y z
N MET A 1 -3.52 -21.41 -4.04
CA MET A 1 -2.77 -20.17 -4.31
C MET A 1 -3.78 -19.08 -4.10
N THR A 2 -3.73 -18.44 -2.95
CA THR A 2 -4.63 -17.33 -2.61
C THR A 2 -4.07 -16.10 -3.28
N SER A 3 -4.90 -15.40 -4.03
CA SER A 3 -4.56 -14.14 -4.65
C SER A 3 -5.63 -13.12 -4.29
N HIS A 4 -5.21 -11.89 -4.08
CA HIS A 4 -6.06 -10.77 -3.73
C HIS A 4 -6.04 -9.75 -4.85
N ASP A 5 -7.20 -9.20 -5.16
CA ASP A 5 -7.37 -8.14 -6.14
C ASP A 5 -7.02 -6.80 -5.48
N VAL A 6 -5.96 -6.18 -5.98
CA VAL A 6 -5.51 -4.86 -5.51
C VAL A 6 -5.80 -3.82 -6.58
N THR A 7 -6.67 -2.87 -6.27
CA THR A 7 -7.02 -1.77 -7.16
C THR A 7 -6.06 -0.60 -6.95
N LEU A 8 -5.22 -0.35 -7.96
CA LEU A 8 -4.28 0.77 -7.99
C LEU A 8 -4.97 2.00 -8.57
N GLU A 9 -5.00 3.09 -7.82
CA GLU A 9 -5.55 4.38 -8.26
C GLU A 9 -4.44 5.41 -8.46
N TRP A 10 -4.40 6.05 -9.63
CA TRP A 10 -3.47 7.14 -9.90
C TRP A 10 -4.13 8.50 -9.70
N ALA A 11 -3.32 9.52 -9.42
CA ALA A 11 -3.77 10.90 -9.25
C ALA A 11 -4.48 11.51 -10.50
N ASP A 12 -4.37 10.88 -11.67
CA ASP A 12 -5.09 11.26 -12.89
C ASP A 12 -6.55 10.74 -12.91
N GLY A 13 -6.96 9.96 -11.90
CA GLY A 13 -8.27 9.29 -11.83
C GLY A 13 -8.33 7.96 -12.59
N SER A 14 -7.23 7.55 -13.23
CA SER A 14 -7.11 6.20 -13.77
C SER A 14 -7.03 5.18 -12.64
N THR A 15 -7.70 4.04 -12.78
CA THR A 15 -7.60 2.90 -11.85
C THR A 15 -7.27 1.62 -12.61
N GLN A 16 -6.53 0.71 -11.97
CA GLN A 16 -6.21 -0.60 -12.52
C GLN A 16 -6.15 -1.64 -11.43
N THR A 17 -6.99 -2.67 -11.56
CA THR A 17 -6.98 -3.82 -10.66
C THR A 17 -5.93 -4.83 -11.09
N VAL A 18 -5.13 -5.29 -10.13
CA VAL A 18 -4.08 -6.28 -10.33
C VAL A 18 -4.24 -7.42 -9.34
N ALA A 19 -4.22 -8.66 -9.83
CA ALA A 19 -4.25 -9.83 -8.95
C ALA A 19 -2.85 -10.06 -8.34
N VAL A 20 -2.75 -9.96 -7.03
CA VAL A 20 -1.52 -10.12 -6.26
C VAL A 20 -1.56 -11.46 -5.52
N ALA A 21 -0.56 -12.31 -5.72
CA ALA A 21 -0.47 -13.56 -4.98
C ALA A 21 0.02 -13.30 -3.54
N GLU A 22 -0.41 -14.12 -2.58
CA GLU A 22 0.02 -14.05 -1.17
C GLU A 22 1.56 -14.08 -0.98
N ASN A 23 2.29 -14.68 -1.92
CA ASN A 23 3.74 -14.82 -1.92
C ASN A 23 4.48 -13.79 -2.79
N GLU A 24 3.77 -12.78 -3.31
CA GLU A 24 4.27 -11.75 -4.21
C GLU A 24 3.92 -10.35 -3.66
N SER A 25 4.84 -9.38 -3.83
CA SER A 25 4.57 -8.01 -3.39
C SER A 25 3.66 -7.28 -4.37
N VAL A 26 2.89 -6.29 -3.89
CA VAL A 26 2.03 -5.45 -4.75
C VAL A 26 2.81 -4.83 -5.91
N LEU A 27 4.06 -4.41 -5.67
CA LEU A 27 4.93 -3.86 -6.73
C LEU A 27 5.22 -4.86 -7.86
N ASP A 28 5.42 -6.13 -7.54
CA ASP A 28 5.79 -7.16 -8.51
C ASP A 28 4.55 -7.57 -9.34
N ALA A 29 3.41 -7.71 -8.67
CA ALA A 29 2.11 -7.95 -9.31
C ALA A 29 1.70 -6.80 -10.24
N ALA A 30 1.93 -5.55 -9.82
CA ALA A 30 1.73 -4.38 -10.65
C ALA A 30 2.60 -4.44 -11.92
N GLN A 31 3.90 -4.74 -11.78
CA GLN A 31 4.79 -4.89 -12.93
C GLN A 31 4.36 -6.01 -13.87
N ARG A 32 3.95 -7.15 -13.33
CA ARG A 32 3.43 -8.30 -14.09
C ARG A 32 2.17 -7.95 -14.87
N ALA A 33 1.29 -7.14 -14.29
CA ALA A 33 0.09 -6.61 -14.92
C ALA A 33 0.36 -5.43 -15.89
N GLY A 34 1.61 -4.97 -15.99
CA GLY A 34 1.99 -3.85 -16.86
C GLY A 34 1.81 -2.46 -16.23
N ALA A 35 1.39 -2.37 -14.95
CA ALA A 35 1.40 -1.11 -14.20
C ALA A 35 2.84 -0.71 -13.87
N ARG A 36 3.25 0.47 -14.39
CA ARG A 36 4.54 1.06 -14.07
C ARG A 36 4.45 1.93 -12.83
N LEU A 37 4.65 1.29 -11.68
CA LEU A 37 4.80 2.02 -10.42
C LEU A 37 6.21 2.58 -10.28
N PRO A 38 6.38 3.77 -9.67
CA PRO A 38 7.69 4.27 -9.30
C PRO A 38 8.31 3.36 -8.22
N TYR A 39 9.55 2.93 -8.41
CA TYR A 39 10.32 2.18 -7.41
C TYR A 39 11.80 2.48 -7.57
N ASP A 40 12.58 2.29 -6.50
CA ASP A 40 14.03 2.50 -6.52
C ASP A 40 14.77 1.38 -5.75
N CYS A 41 14.79 1.46 -4.42
CA CYS A 41 15.58 0.56 -3.57
C CYS A 41 15.04 -0.88 -3.47
N ARG A 42 13.72 -1.09 -3.60
CA ARG A 42 13.00 -2.37 -3.39
C ARG A 42 13.32 -3.10 -2.06
N LYS A 43 13.75 -2.35 -1.05
CA LYS A 43 14.19 -2.88 0.25
C LYS A 43 13.36 -2.36 1.42
N GLY A 44 12.39 -1.49 1.18
CA GLY A 44 11.62 -0.81 2.24
C GLY A 44 12.37 0.34 2.93
N THR A 45 13.46 0.83 2.32
CA THR A 45 14.32 1.90 2.86
C THR A 45 14.17 3.22 2.12
N CYS A 46 13.29 3.28 1.12
CA CYS A 46 12.99 4.45 0.33
C CYS A 46 11.46 4.56 0.18
N ILE A 47 10.97 5.77 0.04
CA ILE A 47 9.55 6.09 -0.13
C ILE A 47 9.10 6.13 -1.59
N THR A 48 9.95 5.72 -2.54
CA THR A 48 9.61 5.76 -3.98
C THR A 48 8.42 4.87 -4.33
N CYS A 49 8.34 3.71 -3.67
CA CYS A 49 7.32 2.69 -3.87
C CYS A 49 6.09 2.88 -2.95
N VAL A 50 5.94 4.07 -2.35
CA VAL A 50 4.87 4.31 -1.39
C VAL A 50 3.50 4.37 -2.08
N GLY A 51 2.52 3.76 -1.44
CA GLY A 51 1.10 3.89 -1.77
C GLY A 51 0.33 4.27 -0.51
N ARG A 52 -0.94 4.65 -0.66
CA ARG A 52 -1.84 4.92 0.47
C ARG A 52 -3.04 3.99 0.38
N LEU A 53 -3.30 3.23 1.42
CA LEU A 53 -4.51 2.41 1.53
C LEU A 53 -5.72 3.35 1.61
N LEU A 54 -6.65 3.21 0.65
CA LEU A 54 -7.87 3.99 0.60
C LEU A 54 -9.03 3.25 1.28
N ALA A 55 -9.17 1.95 0.97
CA ALA A 55 -10.22 1.09 1.50
C ALA A 55 -9.91 -0.39 1.25
N LEU A 56 -10.56 -1.28 2.00
CA LEU A 56 -10.61 -2.70 1.71
C LEU A 56 -11.76 -2.96 0.73
N GLU A 57 -11.52 -3.74 -0.32
CA GLU A 57 -12.59 -4.18 -1.22
C GLU A 57 -13.25 -5.41 -0.57
N GLY A 58 -14.51 -5.27 -0.15
CA GLY A 58 -15.28 -6.36 0.47
C GLY A 58 -15.54 -6.23 1.98
N GLU A 59 -14.95 -5.25 2.66
CA GLU A 59 -15.34 -4.85 4.01
C GLU A 59 -16.06 -3.50 3.98
N ASP A 60 -17.36 -3.54 3.68
CA ASP A 60 -18.28 -2.50 4.12
C ASP A 60 -18.22 -2.43 5.67
N ALA A 61 -17.39 -1.54 6.20
CA ALA A 61 -17.63 -0.74 7.40
C ALA A 61 -18.22 -1.41 8.68
N GLU A 62 -18.06 -2.72 8.90
CA GLU A 62 -18.59 -3.41 10.09
C GLU A 62 -17.50 -4.24 10.79
N SER A 63 -16.50 -3.55 11.33
CA SER A 63 -15.75 -3.96 12.54
C SER A 63 -14.97 -2.77 13.11
N ALA A 64 -15.65 -1.64 13.32
CA ALA A 64 -15.18 -0.61 14.26
C ALA A 64 -15.82 -0.84 15.63
N GLU A 65 -15.84 -2.07 16.14
CA GLU A 65 -16.16 -2.33 17.54
C GLU A 65 -14.87 -2.28 18.36
N GLY A 66 -14.37 -1.06 18.60
CA GLY A 66 -13.13 -0.88 19.34
C GLY A 66 -12.50 0.52 19.34
N GLY A 67 -13.30 1.58 19.41
CA GLY A 67 -12.94 2.94 19.84
C GLY A 67 -11.50 3.44 19.63
N SER A 68 -11.26 4.09 18.49
CA SER A 68 -10.37 5.25 18.28
C SER A 68 -10.66 5.79 16.87
N GLU A 69 -10.78 7.09 16.65
CA GLU A 69 -11.00 7.75 15.33
C GLU A 69 -9.83 7.56 14.33
N GLN A 70 -8.97 6.56 14.51
CA GLN A 70 -7.81 6.30 13.66
C GLN A 70 -8.18 5.40 12.47
N PRO A 71 -7.62 5.66 11.27
CA PRO A 71 -7.76 4.78 10.11
C PRO A 71 -7.33 3.35 10.44
N PRO A 72 -7.85 2.32 9.74
CA PRO A 72 -7.35 0.96 9.88
C PRO A 72 -5.85 0.93 9.57
N ASP A 73 -5.08 0.34 10.48
CA ASP A 73 -3.63 0.29 10.36
C ASP A 73 -3.26 -0.61 9.16
N PRO A 74 -2.47 -0.12 8.18
CA PRO A 74 -2.11 -0.93 7.02
C PRO A 74 -1.29 -2.16 7.41
N ALA A 75 -0.72 -2.20 8.62
CA ALA A 75 -0.06 -3.40 9.14
C ALA A 75 -0.99 -4.58 9.41
N ASP A 76 -2.30 -4.36 9.60
CA ASP A 76 -3.29 -5.43 9.73
C ASP A 76 -3.76 -5.96 8.35
N VAL A 77 -3.68 -5.13 7.31
CA VAL A 77 -4.11 -5.46 5.94
C VAL A 77 -2.99 -6.08 5.12
N PHE A 78 -1.75 -5.65 5.37
CA PHE A 78 -0.58 -6.04 4.62
C PHE A 78 0.45 -6.74 5.49
N THR A 79 0.87 -7.92 5.05
CA THR A 79 2.07 -8.55 5.60
C THR A 79 3.32 -7.95 4.95
N TYR A 80 4.26 -7.48 5.77
CA TYR A 80 5.53 -6.97 5.27
C TYR A 80 6.61 -8.03 5.30
N ARG A 81 7.28 -8.24 4.16
CA ARG A 81 8.47 -9.11 4.12
C ARG A 81 9.63 -8.55 4.96
N ARG A 82 9.67 -7.23 5.13
CA ARG A 82 10.65 -6.48 5.93
C ARG A 82 10.00 -5.24 6.50
N SER A 83 10.49 -4.75 7.65
CA SER A 83 10.01 -3.49 8.23
C SER A 83 10.11 -2.34 7.22
N PRO A 84 9.03 -1.55 7.06
CA PRO A 84 9.02 -0.36 6.21
C PRO A 84 9.75 0.81 6.91
N ALA A 85 11.07 0.70 7.07
CA ALA A 85 11.88 1.68 7.79
C ALA A 85 11.94 3.08 7.14
N ALA A 86 11.39 3.23 5.94
CA ALA A 86 11.26 4.53 5.26
C ALA A 86 10.05 5.34 5.75
N LEU A 87 9.10 4.71 6.45
CA LEU A 87 7.91 5.34 7.01
C LEU A 87 8.03 5.40 8.53
N THR A 88 7.59 6.51 9.10
CA THR A 88 7.35 6.70 10.53
C THR A 88 6.09 5.97 10.96
N ASP A 89 5.89 5.82 12.27
CA ASP A 89 4.68 5.23 12.83
C ASP A 89 3.43 6.07 12.46
N GLN A 90 3.58 7.40 12.38
CA GLN A 90 2.47 8.29 12.03
C GLN A 90 2.06 8.16 10.56
N GLU A 91 3.02 7.99 9.65
CA GLU A 91 2.73 7.76 8.23
C GLU A 91 2.07 6.40 8.03
N GLN A 92 2.53 5.36 8.73
CA GLN A 92 1.84 4.07 8.71
C GLN A 92 0.40 4.21 9.23
N ALA A 93 0.20 4.91 10.35
CA ALA A 93 -1.13 5.17 10.90
C ALA A 93 -2.04 6.01 9.97
N ASP A 94 -1.48 6.84 9.08
CA ASP A 94 -2.24 7.59 8.05
C ASP A 94 -2.61 6.72 6.82
N GLY A 95 -2.20 5.44 6.83
CA GLY A 95 -2.49 4.47 5.78
C GLY A 95 -1.41 4.37 4.71
N TYR A 96 -0.22 4.96 4.90
CA TYR A 96 0.88 4.83 3.94
C TYR A 96 1.55 3.46 4.03
N VAL A 97 1.84 2.87 2.86
CA VAL A 97 2.36 1.51 2.73
C VAL A 97 3.47 1.43 1.69
N LEU A 98 4.53 0.66 1.96
CA LEU A 98 5.61 0.41 1.01
C LEU A 98 5.32 -0.82 0.15
N LEU A 99 4.77 -0.59 -1.06
CA LEU A 99 4.30 -1.63 -1.99
C LEU A 99 5.37 -2.63 -2.43
N CYS A 100 6.63 -2.25 -2.32
CA CYS A 100 7.76 -3.10 -2.67
C CYS A 100 8.11 -4.17 -1.63
N VAL A 101 7.55 -4.08 -0.42
CA VAL A 101 7.71 -5.08 0.64
C VAL A 101 6.38 -5.55 1.23
N ALA A 102 5.28 -4.89 0.89
CA ALA A 102 3.92 -5.22 1.32
C ALA A 102 3.29 -6.33 0.47
N HIS A 103 2.62 -7.27 1.15
CA HIS A 103 1.86 -8.37 0.59
C HIS A 103 0.41 -8.22 1.07
N PRO A 104 -0.57 -8.08 0.17
CA PRO A 104 -1.96 -7.94 0.55
C PRO A 104 -2.47 -9.27 1.12
N GLN A 105 -3.26 -9.20 2.19
CA GLN A 105 -3.97 -10.35 2.76
C GLN A 105 -5.47 -10.37 2.44
N SER A 106 -5.95 -9.28 1.85
CA SER A 106 -7.34 -9.06 1.45
C SER A 106 -7.37 -8.17 0.20
N ASP A 107 -8.50 -8.17 -0.48
CA ASP A 107 -8.73 -7.29 -1.62
C ASP A 107 -8.77 -5.83 -1.12
N CYS A 108 -8.08 -4.93 -1.79
CA CYS A 108 -7.90 -3.56 -1.28
C CYS A 108 -7.63 -2.55 -2.39
N ARG A 109 -7.94 -1.29 -2.10
CA ARG A 109 -7.71 -0.16 -3.00
C ARG A 109 -6.59 0.72 -2.45
N ILE A 110 -5.62 1.01 -3.30
CA ILE A 110 -4.42 1.76 -2.94
C ILE A 110 -4.22 2.90 -3.93
N GLU A 111 -4.06 4.11 -3.42
CA GLU A 111 -3.59 5.24 -4.20
C GLU A 111 -2.08 5.13 -4.44
N VAL A 112 -1.64 5.37 -5.68
CA VAL A 112 -0.26 5.22 -6.12
C VAL A 112 0.20 6.38 -6.99
N GLY A 113 1.51 6.59 -7.01
CA GLY A 113 2.17 7.50 -7.94
C GLY A 113 2.90 8.65 -7.26
N PRO A 114 3.34 9.65 -8.04
CA PRO A 114 4.21 10.72 -7.54
C PRO A 114 3.52 11.64 -6.54
N ARG A 115 2.18 11.71 -6.55
CA ARG A 115 1.39 12.52 -5.61
C ARG A 115 1.49 11.98 -4.19
N VAL A 116 1.22 10.69 -4.00
CA VAL A 116 1.31 10.01 -2.70
C VAL A 116 2.70 10.19 -2.10
N ARG A 117 3.74 10.01 -2.91
CA ARG A 117 5.12 10.29 -2.48
C ARG A 117 5.34 11.74 -2.06
N ALA A 118 4.71 12.71 -2.71
CA ALA A 118 4.84 14.11 -2.33
C ALA A 118 4.11 14.43 -1.01
N GLU A 119 3.06 13.67 -0.65
CA GLU A 119 2.31 13.83 0.60
C GLU A 119 3.05 13.26 1.81
N VAL A 120 3.72 12.11 1.64
CA VAL A 120 4.70 11.57 2.63
C VAL A 120 5.89 12.53 2.80
N GLY A 121 6.14 13.38 1.79
CA GLY A 121 7.23 14.35 1.80
C GLY A 121 8.58 13.73 1.42
N ASP A 122 9.64 14.53 1.48
CA ASP A 122 11.01 14.03 1.33
C ASP A 122 11.44 13.55 2.71
N SER A 123 11.27 12.26 3.03
CA SER A 123 11.64 11.74 4.34
C SER A 123 13.06 11.16 4.31
N PRO A 124 14.05 11.89 4.88
CA PRO A 124 15.32 11.32 5.30
C PRO A 124 15.29 10.85 6.77
N TRP A 125 14.12 10.46 7.32
CA TRP A 125 13.70 10.34 8.74
C TRP A 125 12.91 11.59 9.24
N ALA A 126 11.65 11.74 8.82
CA ALA A 126 10.72 12.81 9.25
C ALA A 126 10.58 12.95 10.78
#